data_AF-A0A7K4J150-F1
#
_entry.id   AF-A0A7K4J150-F1
#
_cell.length_a   1.000
_cell.length_b   1.000
_cell.length_c   1.000
_cell.angle_alpha   90.00
_cell.angle_beta   90.00
_cell.angle_gamma   90.00
#
_symmetry.space_group_name_H-M   'P 1'
#
loop_
_entity.id
_entity.type
_entity.pdbx_description
1 polymer ?
#
loop_
_entity_poly.entity_id
_entity_poly.type
_entity_poly.pdbx_seq_one_letter_code
_entity_poly.pdbx_strand_id
1 'polypeptide(L)'
;AMAEAEGPPLTGVAWASGLSAAPAGWTVITTTVEGAAANLGKGFGHKGSGYLCVRTGGAQVAPIVTDVQVLSDRSPHPTGYTRAPEFPEPRTAVSRKKWIYVKLQPQESAETAVFDIQLSPKSRALPHYMKIGEMGGFAIWCKKGAVRRCGPQPVAVPRTLSAGLRQLSLRNPDQECVG
;
A
#
# COMPACT_ATOMS: atom_id res chain seq x y z
N ALA A 1 0.81 13.10 -17.35
CA ALA A 1 -0.23 12.12 -16.95
C ALA A 1 -0.68 12.50 -15.55
N MET A 2 -1.96 12.82 -15.37
CA MET A 2 -2.48 13.23 -14.07
C MET A 2 -2.47 12.00 -13.16
N ALA A 3 -1.72 12.07 -12.07
CA ALA A 3 -1.76 11.06 -11.03
C ALA A 3 -3.19 11.07 -10.47
N GLU A 4 -3.98 10.06 -10.85
CA GLU A 4 -5.18 9.69 -10.11
C GLU A 4 -4.78 9.69 -8.63
N ALA A 5 -5.46 10.50 -7.82
CA ALA A 5 -5.07 10.74 -6.45
C ALA A 5 -5.21 9.42 -5.67
N GLU A 6 -4.14 8.63 -5.62
CA GLU A 6 -4.05 7.48 -4.74
C GLU A 6 -4.32 7.98 -3.32
N GLY A 7 -5.30 7.35 -2.66
CA GLY A 7 -5.66 7.65 -1.29
C GLY A 7 -4.48 7.44 -0.31
N PRO A 8 -4.68 7.66 0.99
CA PRO A 8 -3.65 7.35 1.97
C PRO A 8 -3.29 5.86 1.94
N PRO A 9 -2.03 5.49 2.25
CA PRO A 9 -1.64 4.09 2.33
C PRO A 9 -2.44 3.36 3.43
N LEU A 10 -2.61 2.05 3.24
CA LEU A 10 -3.19 1.19 4.25
C LEU A 10 -2.27 1.14 5.47
N THR A 11 -2.86 1.22 6.67
CA THR A 11 -2.20 1.05 7.97
C THR A 11 -2.65 -0.23 8.68
N GLY A 12 -3.45 -1.05 8.00
CA GLY A 12 -3.88 -2.34 8.50
C GLY A 12 -4.67 -3.14 7.48
N VAL A 13 -4.51 -4.46 7.54
CA VAL A 13 -5.34 -5.46 6.87
C VAL A 13 -5.67 -6.52 7.90
N ALA A 14 -6.91 -6.95 7.95
CA ALA A 14 -7.41 -7.88 8.95
C ALA A 14 -8.51 -8.78 8.39
N TRP A 15 -8.84 -9.81 9.15
CA TRP A 15 -10.01 -10.65 8.92
C TRP A 15 -11.14 -10.25 9.86
N ALA A 16 -12.36 -10.18 9.36
CA ALA A 16 -13.57 -10.02 10.16
C ALA A 16 -14.49 -11.22 9.97
N SER A 17 -14.95 -11.85 11.05
CA SER A 17 -15.87 -12.99 10.99
C SER A 17 -17.26 -12.62 10.46
N GLY A 18 -17.59 -11.33 10.48
CA GLY A 18 -18.84 -10.76 9.97
C GLY A 18 -18.72 -9.26 9.71
N LEU A 19 -19.77 -8.68 9.13
CA LEU A 19 -19.79 -7.27 8.73
C LEU A 19 -19.71 -6.30 9.92
N SER A 20 -20.26 -6.69 11.06
CA SER A 20 -20.25 -5.91 12.30
C SER A 20 -19.06 -6.25 13.23
N ALA A 21 -18.20 -7.19 12.84
CA ALA A 21 -17.10 -7.63 13.68
C ALA A 21 -15.89 -6.68 13.63
N ALA A 22 -15.74 -5.92 12.56
CA ALA A 22 -14.63 -4.99 12.40
C ALA A 22 -14.76 -3.80 13.37
N PRO A 23 -13.69 -3.45 14.12
CA PRO A 23 -13.71 -2.28 15.02
C PRO A 23 -13.85 -0.94 14.27
N ALA A 24 -14.13 0.12 15.02
CA ALA A 24 -14.14 1.48 14.46
C ALA A 24 -12.83 1.81 13.73
N GLY A 25 -12.96 2.51 12.60
CA GLY A 25 -11.83 2.86 11.72
C GLY A 25 -11.42 1.77 10.74
N TRP A 26 -12.02 0.58 10.80
CA TRP A 26 -11.85 -0.46 9.79
C TRP A 26 -13.02 -0.48 8.81
N THR A 27 -12.72 -0.69 7.54
CA THR A 27 -13.70 -0.84 6.47
C THR A 27 -13.71 -2.27 5.99
N VAL A 28 -14.86 -2.94 6.08
CA VAL A 28 -15.04 -4.30 5.58
C VAL A 28 -15.24 -4.29 4.07
N ILE A 29 -14.50 -5.13 3.35
CA ILE A 29 -14.69 -5.33 1.91
C ILE A 29 -15.87 -6.30 1.75
N THR A 30 -17.03 -5.75 1.43
CA THR A 30 -18.30 -6.50 1.32
C THR A 30 -18.61 -6.99 -0.08
N THR A 31 -17.97 -6.38 -1.08
CA THR A 31 -18.29 -6.57 -2.49
C THR A 31 -17.02 -6.77 -3.30
N THR A 32 -17.06 -7.68 -4.27
CA THR A 32 -15.99 -7.87 -5.26
C THR A 32 -16.03 -6.78 -6.32
N VAL A 33 -14.99 -6.72 -7.14
CA VAL A 33 -14.95 -5.85 -8.33
C VAL A 33 -16.11 -6.04 -9.32
N GLU A 34 -16.82 -7.18 -9.27
CA GLU A 34 -17.99 -7.47 -10.12
C GLU A 34 -19.33 -7.17 -9.45
N GLY A 35 -19.33 -6.62 -8.23
CA GLY A 35 -20.58 -6.41 -7.49
C GLY A 35 -21.07 -7.64 -6.71
N ALA A 36 -20.33 -8.76 -6.69
CA ALA A 36 -20.72 -9.96 -5.96
C ALA A 36 -20.32 -9.90 -4.47
N ALA A 37 -21.00 -10.65 -3.60
CA ALA A 37 -20.66 -10.67 -2.17
C ALA A 37 -19.25 -11.23 -1.92
N ALA A 38 -18.41 -10.47 -1.21
CA ALA A 38 -17.00 -10.78 -0.91
C ALA A 38 -16.84 -11.64 0.36
N ASN A 39 -17.72 -12.63 0.57
CA ASN A 39 -17.66 -13.51 1.73
C ASN A 39 -16.75 -14.72 1.46
N LEU A 40 -15.61 -14.78 2.14
CA LEU A 40 -14.57 -15.80 1.99
C LEU A 40 -14.94 -17.16 2.60
N GLY A 41 -16.14 -17.30 3.16
CA GLY A 41 -16.69 -18.55 3.70
C GLY A 41 -17.31 -19.51 2.68
N LYS A 42 -17.53 -19.08 1.43
CA LYS A 42 -18.13 -19.93 0.40
C LYS A 42 -17.08 -20.80 -0.30
N GLY A 43 -16.72 -21.92 0.32
CA GLY A 43 -15.89 -22.95 -0.33
C GLY A 43 -15.93 -24.29 0.40
N PHE A 44 -15.91 -25.40 -0.36
CA PHE A 44 -15.90 -26.76 0.19
C PHE A 44 -14.70 -26.95 1.15
N GLY A 45 -14.99 -27.19 2.44
CA GLY A 45 -13.99 -27.54 3.45
C GLY A 45 -13.42 -26.38 4.30
N HIS A 46 -14.01 -25.17 4.27
CA HIS A 46 -13.65 -24.07 5.16
C HIS A 46 -14.81 -23.73 6.11
N LYS A 47 -14.61 -23.91 7.43
CA LYS A 47 -15.60 -23.56 8.47
C LYS A 47 -15.56 -22.09 8.92
N GLY A 48 -14.66 -21.28 8.35
CA GLY A 48 -14.55 -19.86 8.67
C GLY A 48 -15.21 -19.00 7.60
N SER A 49 -16.43 -18.50 7.87
CA SER A 49 -16.99 -17.38 7.11
C SER A 49 -16.38 -16.07 7.58
N GLY A 50 -16.17 -15.15 6.65
CA GLY A 50 -15.66 -13.84 6.99
C GLY A 50 -15.29 -13.02 5.77
N TYR A 51 -14.79 -11.84 6.06
CA TYR A 51 -14.49 -10.78 5.11
C TYR A 51 -13.09 -10.26 5.40
N LEU A 52 -12.44 -9.71 4.38
CA LEU A 52 -11.28 -8.86 4.62
C LEU A 52 -11.76 -7.49 5.06
N CYS A 53 -11.03 -6.87 5.97
CA CYS A 53 -11.18 -5.47 6.27
C CYS A 53 -9.83 -4.77 6.21
N VAL A 54 -9.89 -3.49 5.85
CA VAL A 54 -8.73 -2.63 5.69
C VAL A 54 -8.89 -1.40 6.57
N ARG A 55 -7.76 -0.81 6.93
CA ARG A 55 -7.71 0.48 7.61
C ARG A 55 -6.75 1.38 6.85
N THR A 56 -7.20 2.57 6.52
CA THR A 56 -6.37 3.65 5.97
C THR A 56 -5.88 4.55 7.10
N GLY A 57 -4.67 5.10 6.98
CA GLY A 57 -4.14 6.03 7.97
C GLY A 57 -4.94 7.34 8.06
N GLY A 58 -5.17 7.81 9.29
CA GLY A 58 -5.52 9.20 9.61
C GLY A 58 -4.30 9.97 10.11
N ALA A 59 -4.48 11.20 10.63
CA ALA A 59 -3.42 12.16 10.99
C ALA A 59 -2.36 11.71 12.05
N GLN A 60 -2.38 10.45 12.50
CA GLN A 60 -1.43 9.89 13.46
C GLN A 60 -0.36 9.05 12.75
N VAL A 61 0.87 9.09 13.27
CA VAL A 61 2.01 8.31 12.78
C VAL A 61 1.77 6.83 13.11
N ALA A 62 1.27 6.07 12.14
CA ALA A 62 1.09 4.63 12.22
C ALA A 62 1.97 3.93 11.18
N PRO A 63 2.48 2.72 11.46
CA PRO A 63 3.15 1.94 10.44
C PRO A 63 2.18 1.65 9.29
N ILE A 64 2.71 1.65 8.07
CA ILE A 64 1.97 1.40 6.85
C ILE A 64 2.21 -0.03 6.37
N VAL A 65 1.24 -0.56 5.65
CA VAL A 65 1.30 -1.87 5.01
C VAL A 65 2.15 -1.73 3.75
N THR A 66 3.31 -2.40 3.73
CA THR A 66 4.21 -2.40 2.56
C THR A 66 4.04 -3.65 1.70
N ASP A 67 3.56 -4.74 2.30
CA ASP A 67 3.24 -5.96 1.58
C ASP A 67 2.14 -6.78 2.25
N VAL A 68 1.42 -7.57 1.45
CA VAL A 68 0.39 -8.51 1.90
C VAL A 68 0.51 -9.79 1.10
N GLN A 69 0.44 -10.94 1.77
CA GLN A 69 0.49 -12.25 1.12
C GLN A 69 -0.58 -13.18 1.66
N VAL A 70 -1.08 -14.06 0.80
CA VAL A 70 -1.95 -15.18 1.17
C VAL A 70 -1.13 -16.46 1.17
N LEU A 71 -0.85 -16.99 2.36
CA LEU A 71 -0.01 -18.18 2.51
C LEU A 71 -0.80 -19.33 3.10
N SER A 72 -0.39 -20.56 2.77
CA SER A 72 -0.97 -21.75 3.40
C SER A 72 -0.38 -21.97 4.79
N ASP A 73 -1.08 -22.69 5.65
CA ASP A 73 -0.59 -23.08 6.99
C ASP A 73 0.70 -23.91 6.95
N ARG A 74 0.98 -24.58 5.84
CA ARG A 74 2.22 -25.34 5.59
C ARG A 74 3.34 -24.52 4.96
N SER A 75 3.05 -23.31 4.50
CA SER A 75 4.06 -22.45 3.89
C SER A 75 5.03 -21.95 4.97
N PRO A 76 6.33 -21.82 4.66
CA PRO A 76 7.28 -21.22 5.60
C PRO A 76 6.85 -19.78 5.93
N HIS A 77 7.06 -19.38 7.17
CA HIS A 77 6.73 -18.04 7.63
C HIS A 77 7.73 -17.04 7.03
N PRO A 78 7.30 -16.06 6.21
CA PRO A 78 8.21 -15.12 5.61
C PRO A 78 8.73 -14.11 6.63
N THR A 79 10.04 -13.84 6.59
CA THR A 79 10.70 -12.91 7.51
C THR A 79 10.12 -11.50 7.41
N GLY A 80 9.82 -10.88 8.55
CA GLY A 80 9.29 -9.52 8.62
C GLY A 80 7.78 -9.40 8.38
N TYR A 81 7.08 -10.52 8.21
CA TYR A 81 5.62 -10.55 8.14
C TYR A 81 5.01 -10.99 9.47
N THR A 82 3.84 -10.45 9.77
CA THR A 82 2.99 -10.90 10.86
C THR A 82 1.66 -11.38 10.30
N ARG A 83 1.01 -12.29 11.01
CA ARG A 83 -0.34 -12.73 10.65
C ARG A 83 -1.30 -11.56 10.85
N ALA A 84 -2.16 -11.32 9.87
CA ALA A 84 -3.21 -10.33 9.99
C ALA A 84 -4.11 -10.64 11.19
N PRO A 85 -4.51 -9.63 11.99
CA PRO A 85 -5.39 -9.85 13.11
C PRO A 85 -6.77 -10.31 12.64
N GLU A 86 -7.50 -10.92 13.56
CA GLU A 86 -8.85 -11.40 13.31
C GLU A 86 -9.83 -10.76 14.29
N PHE A 87 -11.01 -10.42 13.79
CA PHE A 87 -12.05 -9.78 14.56
C PHE A 87 -13.34 -10.61 14.56
N PRO A 88 -13.92 -10.90 15.74
CA PRO A 88 -13.24 -10.82 17.04
C PRO A 88 -12.05 -11.80 17.07
N GLU A 89 -11.12 -11.55 17.98
CA GLU A 89 -9.97 -12.44 18.15
C GLU A 89 -10.47 -13.85 18.50
N PRO A 90 -10.03 -14.89 17.76
CA PRO A 90 -10.52 -16.23 17.97
C PRO A 90 -10.13 -16.75 19.36
N ARG A 91 -11.14 -17.14 20.14
CA ARG A 91 -10.94 -17.77 21.47
C ARG A 91 -10.37 -19.19 21.39
N THR A 92 -10.41 -19.80 20.21
CA THR A 92 -9.94 -21.16 19.94
C THR A 92 -9.16 -21.19 18.64
N ALA A 93 -8.25 -22.16 18.48
CA ALA A 93 -7.50 -22.32 17.25
C ALA A 93 -8.46 -22.51 16.06
N VAL A 94 -8.48 -21.54 15.14
CA VAL A 94 -9.28 -21.64 13.91
C VAL A 94 -8.51 -22.53 12.93
N SER A 95 -9.10 -23.66 12.57
CA SER A 95 -8.55 -24.51 11.50
C SER A 95 -8.80 -23.84 10.15
N ARG A 96 -7.83 -23.01 9.72
CA ARG A 96 -7.78 -22.42 8.38
C ARG A 96 -6.55 -22.96 7.65
N LYS A 97 -6.74 -23.35 6.39
CA LYS A 97 -5.64 -23.81 5.54
C LYS A 97 -4.81 -22.66 4.97
N LYS A 98 -5.33 -21.43 5.02
CA LYS A 98 -4.68 -20.24 4.48
C LYS A 98 -4.88 -19.05 5.41
N TRP A 99 -3.88 -18.17 5.43
CA TRP A 99 -3.79 -16.99 6.28
C TRP A 99 -3.36 -15.77 5.47
N ILE A 100 -3.78 -14.60 5.94
CA ILE A 100 -3.29 -13.32 5.44
C ILE A 100 -2.09 -12.93 6.29
N TYR A 101 -0.97 -12.63 5.64
CA TYR A 101 0.23 -12.09 6.27
C TYR A 101 0.45 -10.67 5.76
N VAL A 102 0.87 -9.79 6.66
CA VAL A 102 1.12 -8.38 6.39
C VAL A 102 2.55 -8.03 6.78
N LYS A 103 3.20 -7.20 5.98
CA LYS A 103 4.46 -6.54 6.35
C LYS A 103 4.16 -5.09 6.66
N LEU A 104 4.49 -4.68 7.88
CA LEU A 104 4.31 -3.32 8.37
C LEU A 104 5.68 -2.65 8.51
N GLN A 105 5.79 -1.42 8.04
CA GLN A 105 6.99 -0.61 8.23
C GLN A 105 6.63 0.82 8.61
N PRO A 106 7.49 1.53 9.36
CA PRO A 106 7.35 2.98 9.52
C PRO A 106 7.36 3.67 8.16
N GLN A 107 6.53 4.70 8.00
CA GLN A 107 6.35 5.38 6.70
C GLN A 107 7.66 5.99 6.19
N GLU A 108 8.52 6.47 7.08
CA GLU A 108 9.84 7.05 6.77
C GLU A 108 10.84 6.03 6.20
N SER A 109 10.65 4.75 6.52
CA SER A 109 11.51 3.65 6.08
C SER A 109 10.93 2.89 4.88
N ALA A 110 9.73 3.25 4.42
CA ALA A 110 9.03 2.55 3.35
C ALA A 110 9.17 3.28 2.02
N GLU A 111 9.61 2.56 0.99
CA GLU A 111 9.64 3.07 -0.39
C GLU A 111 8.30 2.90 -1.08
N THR A 112 7.63 1.78 -0.81
CA THR A 112 6.33 1.44 -1.37
C THR A 112 5.33 1.06 -0.28
N ALA A 113 4.06 1.27 -0.58
CA ALA A 113 2.95 0.90 0.28
C ALA A 113 1.81 0.27 -0.52
N VAL A 114 0.95 -0.45 0.19
CA VAL A 114 -0.31 -0.94 -0.32
C VAL A 114 -1.37 0.13 -0.09
N PHE A 115 -2.12 0.45 -1.13
CA PHE A 115 -3.14 1.51 -1.13
C PHE A 115 -4.56 0.96 -1.21
N ASP A 116 -4.74 -0.20 -1.82
CA ASP A 116 -6.06 -0.83 -1.94
C ASP A 116 -5.96 -2.36 -1.95
N ILE A 117 -7.04 -3.01 -1.52
CA ILE A 117 -7.23 -4.47 -1.61
C ILE A 117 -8.57 -4.75 -2.26
N GLN A 118 -8.54 -5.61 -3.28
CA GLN A 118 -9.73 -6.00 -4.02
C GLN A 118 -9.86 -7.51 -4.13
N LEU A 119 -11.11 -7.97 -4.25
CA LEU A 119 -11.44 -9.37 -4.49
C LEU A 119 -12.10 -9.49 -5.85
N SER A 120 -11.76 -10.55 -6.58
CA SER A 120 -12.38 -10.92 -7.85
C SER A 120 -12.65 -12.43 -7.93
N PRO A 121 -13.46 -12.90 -8.90
CA PRO A 121 -13.42 -14.29 -9.32
C PRO A 121 -11.99 -14.69 -9.73
N LYS A 122 -11.63 -15.96 -9.52
CA LYS A 122 -10.27 -16.47 -9.80
C LYS A 122 -9.83 -16.35 -11.27
N SER A 123 -10.80 -16.38 -12.18
CA SER A 123 -10.59 -16.27 -13.62
C SER A 123 -10.33 -14.84 -14.09
N ARG A 124 -10.59 -13.84 -13.25
CA ARG A 124 -10.42 -12.43 -13.61
C ARG A 124 -9.00 -11.95 -13.31
N ALA A 125 -8.41 -11.20 -14.24
CA ALA A 125 -7.22 -10.41 -13.99
C ALA A 125 -7.59 -8.95 -13.73
N LEU A 126 -6.89 -8.30 -12.79
CA LEU A 126 -7.08 -6.88 -12.48
C LEU A 126 -5.87 -6.05 -12.95
N PRO A 127 -6.02 -5.18 -13.97
CA PRO A 127 -4.96 -4.26 -14.38
C PRO A 127 -4.56 -3.35 -13.23
N HIS A 128 -3.27 -3.02 -13.12
CA HIS A 128 -2.69 -2.17 -12.06
C HIS A 128 -2.76 -2.73 -10.63
N TYR A 129 -3.26 -3.95 -10.45
CA TYR A 129 -3.20 -4.68 -9.20
C TYR A 129 -2.30 -5.90 -9.31
N MET A 130 -1.65 -6.26 -8.21
CA MET A 130 -0.86 -7.49 -8.08
C MET A 130 -1.68 -8.55 -7.33
N LYS A 131 -1.75 -9.76 -7.89
CA LYS A 131 -2.38 -10.91 -7.23
C LYS A 131 -1.51 -11.35 -6.06
N ILE A 132 -2.08 -11.35 -4.85
CA ILE A 132 -1.39 -11.77 -3.62
C ILE A 132 -1.78 -13.17 -3.15
N GLY A 133 -2.79 -13.76 -3.80
CA GLY A 133 -3.13 -15.17 -3.70
C GLY A 133 -4.63 -15.42 -3.84
N GLU A 134 -5.10 -16.55 -3.31
CA GLU A 134 -6.48 -16.99 -3.45
C GLU A 134 -7.02 -17.57 -2.16
N MET A 135 -8.25 -17.20 -1.79
CA MET A 135 -8.94 -17.71 -0.60
C MET A 135 -10.45 -17.67 -0.83
N GLY A 136 -11.20 -18.63 -0.27
CA GLY A 136 -12.66 -18.59 -0.25
C GLY A 136 -13.34 -18.52 -1.63
N GLY A 137 -12.69 -19.04 -2.69
CA GLY A 137 -13.20 -18.95 -4.07
C GLY A 137 -12.83 -17.68 -4.83
N PHE A 138 -12.11 -16.74 -4.19
CA PHE A 138 -11.70 -15.47 -4.81
C PHE A 138 -10.19 -15.42 -5.05
N ALA A 139 -9.79 -14.62 -6.04
CA ALA A 139 -8.45 -14.05 -6.12
C ALA A 139 -8.43 -12.76 -5.30
N ILE A 140 -7.36 -12.58 -4.53
CA ILE A 140 -7.12 -11.40 -3.70
C ILE A 140 -6.00 -10.60 -4.35
N TRP A 141 -6.21 -9.30 -4.47
CA TRP A 141 -5.37 -8.37 -5.20
C TRP A 141 -5.01 -7.18 -4.33
N CYS A 142 -3.84 -6.60 -4.54
CA CYS A 142 -3.44 -5.35 -3.91
C CYS A 142 -2.93 -4.34 -4.94
N LYS A 143 -3.20 -3.06 -4.70
CA LYS A 143 -2.56 -1.95 -5.43
C LYS A 143 -1.38 -1.46 -4.61
N LYS A 144 -0.19 -1.49 -5.20
CA LYS A 144 1.04 -0.97 -4.59
C LYS A 144 1.52 0.26 -5.34
N GLY A 145 2.04 1.23 -4.60
CA GLY A 145 2.56 2.48 -5.15
C GLY A 145 3.70 3.03 -4.31
N ALA A 146 4.33 4.10 -4.79
CA ALA A 146 5.38 4.79 -4.03
C ALA A 146 4.78 5.58 -2.86
N VAL A 147 5.44 5.55 -1.71
CA VAL A 147 5.03 6.36 -0.56
C VAL A 147 5.33 7.83 -0.86
N ARG A 148 4.30 8.68 -0.82
CA ARG A 148 4.50 10.14 -0.91
C ARG A 148 5.17 10.64 0.36
N ARG A 149 6.48 10.90 0.28
CA ARG A 149 7.20 11.57 1.36
C ARG A 149 6.90 13.06 1.28
N CYS A 150 6.13 13.58 2.23
CA CYS A 150 6.12 15.01 2.51
C CYS A 150 7.33 15.31 3.39
N GLY A 151 8.48 15.51 2.74
CA GLY A 151 9.68 16.08 3.35
C GLY A 151 10.10 17.28 2.50
N PRO A 152 10.86 18.26 3.04
CA PRO A 152 11.35 19.35 2.22
C PRO A 152 12.08 18.71 1.04
N GLN A 153 11.73 19.12 -0.18
CA GLN A 153 12.59 18.79 -1.32
C GLN A 153 14.02 19.11 -0.88
N PRO A 154 15.00 18.22 -1.09
CA PRO A 154 16.38 18.62 -0.95
C PRO A 154 16.52 19.85 -1.85
N VAL A 155 16.57 21.03 -1.24
CA VAL A 155 16.93 22.24 -1.94
C VAL A 155 18.27 21.86 -2.50
N ALA A 156 18.33 21.64 -3.82
CA ALA A 156 19.58 21.53 -4.51
C ALA A 156 20.29 22.82 -4.14
N VAL A 157 21.24 22.73 -3.20
CA VAL A 157 22.08 23.85 -2.82
C VAL A 157 22.58 24.37 -4.16
N PRO A 158 22.28 25.62 -4.55
CA PRO A 158 22.81 26.17 -5.78
C PRO A 158 24.30 25.99 -5.65
N ARG A 159 24.88 25.11 -6.48
CA ARG A 159 26.33 24.94 -6.50
C ARG A 159 26.82 26.35 -6.79
N THR A 160 27.44 26.94 -5.78
CA THR A 160 28.03 28.25 -5.85
C THR A 160 28.85 28.26 -7.13
N LEU A 161 28.42 29.05 -8.11
CA LEU A 161 29.25 29.33 -9.26
C LEU A 161 30.51 29.95 -8.66
N SER A 162 31.57 29.16 -8.69
CA SER A 162 32.89 29.54 -8.23
C SER A 162 33.25 30.86 -8.89
N ALA A 163 33.92 31.71 -8.12
CA ALA A 163 34.46 33.00 -8.52
C ALA A 163 35.46 32.87 -9.69
N GLY A 164 34.93 32.62 -10.88
CA GLY A 164 35.66 32.27 -12.10
C GLY A 164 35.05 32.83 -13.37
N LEU A 165 34.13 33.80 -13.28
CA LEU A 165 33.78 34.70 -14.39
C LEU A 165 34.59 35.99 -14.26
N ARG A 166 35.92 35.83 -14.28
CA ARG A 166 36.83 36.90 -14.72
C ARG A 166 36.82 36.89 -16.25
N GLN A 167 36.72 38.08 -16.83
CA GLN A 167 36.94 38.40 -18.25
C GLN A 167 35.82 38.06 -19.23
N LEU A 168 34.75 38.85 -19.20
CA LEU A 168 34.12 39.31 -20.44
C LEU A 168 33.90 40.83 -20.34
N SER A 169 35.01 41.58 -20.40
CA SER A 169 34.95 42.99 -20.76
C SER A 169 34.64 43.08 -22.25
N LEU A 170 33.39 43.38 -22.59
CA LEU A 170 33.06 44.02 -23.86
C LEU A 170 32.78 45.49 -23.55
N ARG A 171 33.83 46.30 -23.54
CA ARG A 171 33.73 47.71 -23.90
C ARG A 171 34.38 47.84 -25.26
N ASN A 172 33.63 48.41 -26.20
CA ASN A 172 34.05 49.34 -27.26
C ASN A 172 32.82 49.56 -28.16
N PRO A 173 32.54 50.80 -28.59
CA PRO A 173 33.38 51.41 -29.63
C PRO A 173 33.82 52.84 -29.33
N ASP A 174 34.95 53.17 -29.94
CA ASP A 174 35.37 54.45 -30.51
C ASP A 174 34.87 55.74 -29.84
N GLN A 175 35.79 56.40 -29.13
CA GLN A 175 35.81 57.86 -29.11
C GLN A 175 37.19 58.31 -29.59
N GLU A 176 37.16 58.89 -30.79
CA GLU A 176 38.28 59.33 -31.60
C GLU A 176 38.84 60.66 -31.04
N CYS A 177 40.17 60.69 -30.91
CA CYS A 177 41.12 61.79 -31.08
C CYS A 177 40.96 63.19 -30.40
N VAL A 178 42.12 63.62 -29.88
CA VAL A 178 42.46 64.95 -29.31
C VAL A 178 42.50 66.03 -30.40
N GLY A 179 42.09 67.26 -30.09
CA GLY A 179 42.37 68.46 -30.89
C GLY A 179 41.45 69.62 -30.56
#